data_AF-A0A661SGU6-F1
#
_entry.id   AF-A0A661SGU6-F1
#
_cell.length_a   1.000
_cell.length_b   1.000
_cell.length_c   1.000
_cell.angle_alpha   90.00
_cell.angle_beta   90.00
_cell.angle_gamma   90.00
#
_symmetry.space_group_name_H-M   'P 1'
#
loop_
_entity.id
_entity.type
_entity.pdbx_description
1 polymer ?
#
loop_
_entity_poly.entity_id
_entity_poly.type
_entity_poly.pdbx_seq_one_letter_code
_entity_poly.pdbx_strand_id
1 'polypeptide(L)'
;MIIRFLTLKKTLVVMFFGLSVFSACMGAAFAQIPGDIDGDGNVGLMDNVMALQILAGIDVLYVAVDADVNGDGKIGMAEAIYILQMNLGVRRADFNKRSVNIPKAYRAFSQMAVSSAEGMAGEQVSVEVRVDDGYDILGAAFTVEYDDAVFQLASVDSNFFGTFASQGFDSSVDGYDQPLVFNEVSGKGALIAAARAEGSGNVLFTLNFIIAEGAAEGDYDINIAPTVLNNADAGYSPEGEETDILYGTGDPHDYPVLLSHTAASSVTKGTVTIVSPVIKGDVNRDGSIDINDVFSVINIIFGAEPTGWELSSADMDEDGKINVKDMLMLIDIIFGL
;
A
#
# COMPACT_ATOMS: atom_id res chain seq x y z
N MET A 1 79.86 -48.27 -31.59
CA MET A 1 80.13 -48.04 -30.16
C MET A 1 78.76 -48.14 -29.46
N ILE A 2 78.44 -49.24 -28.75
CA ILE A 2 78.78 -49.51 -27.33
C ILE A 2 78.00 -48.54 -26.41
N ILE A 3 77.09 -48.96 -25.50
CA ILE A 3 76.67 -50.32 -25.08
C ILE A 3 75.30 -50.31 -24.31
N ARG A 4 74.43 -51.34 -24.51
CA ARG A 4 73.36 -51.88 -23.61
C ARG A 4 72.28 -50.88 -23.05
N PHE A 5 71.20 -51.27 -22.33
CA PHE A 5 70.73 -52.55 -21.76
C PHE A 5 69.17 -52.64 -21.81
N LEU A 6 68.61 -53.86 -21.71
CA LEU A 6 67.21 -54.13 -21.26
C LEU A 6 66.96 -53.50 -19.86
N THR A 7 65.74 -53.26 -19.34
CA THR A 7 64.47 -54.03 -19.34
C THR A 7 63.31 -53.04 -18.93
N LEU A 8 62.01 -53.31 -18.77
CA LEU A 8 61.16 -54.52 -18.74
C LEU A 8 59.76 -54.30 -19.39
N LYS A 9 58.68 -54.17 -18.60
CA LYS A 9 57.26 -54.11 -19.02
C LYS A 9 56.40 -53.43 -17.95
N LYS A 10 55.30 -52.77 -18.38
CA LYS A 10 54.06 -52.43 -17.64
C LYS A 10 54.16 -51.57 -16.36
N THR A 11 53.61 -50.36 -16.43
CA THR A 11 52.31 -50.01 -15.80
C THR A 11 51.64 -48.92 -16.64
N LEU A 12 50.32 -48.98 -16.83
CA LEU A 12 49.56 -47.91 -17.46
C LEU A 12 49.18 -46.88 -16.39
N VAL A 13 49.85 -45.74 -16.36
CA VAL A 13 49.41 -44.56 -15.60
C VAL A 13 49.04 -43.48 -16.61
N VAL A 14 47.76 -43.13 -16.67
CA VAL A 14 47.30 -41.98 -17.46
C VAL A 14 47.68 -40.73 -16.69
N MET A 15 48.82 -40.15 -17.08
CA MET A 15 49.31 -38.90 -16.50
C MET A 15 48.47 -37.75 -17.05
N PHE A 16 47.42 -37.36 -16.32
CA PHE A 16 46.64 -36.17 -16.59
C PHE A 16 47.56 -34.94 -16.48
N PHE A 17 48.06 -34.46 -17.64
CA PHE A 17 48.80 -33.21 -17.70
C PHE A 17 47.82 -32.06 -17.43
N GLY A 18 48.03 -31.37 -16.31
CA GLY A 18 47.21 -30.23 -15.92
C GLY A 18 47.38 -29.08 -16.92
N LEU A 19 46.43 -28.94 -17.84
CA LEU A 19 46.35 -27.80 -18.74
C LEU A 19 45.32 -26.79 -18.19
N SER A 20 45.66 -26.16 -17.06
CA SER A 20 44.91 -25.04 -16.51
C SER A 20 45.13 -23.80 -17.39
N VAL A 21 44.48 -23.76 -18.55
CA VAL A 21 44.40 -22.55 -19.37
C VAL A 21 43.63 -21.52 -18.56
N PHE A 22 44.31 -20.43 -18.23
CA PHE A 22 43.78 -19.30 -17.48
C PHE A 22 42.45 -18.83 -18.09
N SER A 23 41.41 -18.63 -17.27
CA SER A 23 40.22 -17.91 -17.70
C SER A 23 40.60 -16.45 -17.91
N ALA A 24 40.84 -16.09 -19.18
CA ALA A 24 41.42 -14.81 -19.56
C ALA A 24 40.41 -13.94 -20.30
N CYS A 25 39.69 -13.12 -19.52
CA CYS A 25 39.06 -11.86 -19.93
C CYS A 25 38.26 -11.85 -21.25
N MET A 26 36.97 -12.18 -21.15
CA MET A 26 35.94 -11.54 -22.00
C MET A 26 34.67 -11.20 -21.19
N GLY A 27 34.81 -11.06 -19.86
CA GLY A 27 33.82 -10.36 -19.07
C GLY A 27 34.07 -8.87 -19.23
N ALA A 28 33.26 -8.20 -20.04
CA ALA A 28 33.11 -6.76 -19.91
C ALA A 28 32.44 -6.53 -18.55
N ALA A 29 33.20 -6.07 -17.57
CA ALA A 29 32.63 -5.54 -16.34
C ALA A 29 31.94 -4.23 -16.69
N PHE A 30 30.68 -4.32 -17.11
CA PHE A 30 29.77 -3.18 -17.09
C PHE A 30 29.78 -2.65 -15.65
N ALA A 31 30.03 -1.36 -15.49
CA ALA A 31 29.89 -0.71 -14.20
C ALA A 31 28.38 -0.59 -13.96
N GLN A 32 27.83 -1.58 -13.24
CA GLN A 32 26.41 -1.68 -12.95
C GLN A 32 25.94 -0.43 -12.22
N ILE A 33 24.77 0.08 -12.60
CA ILE A 33 24.36 1.44 -12.26
C ILE A 33 23.39 1.37 -11.07
N PRO A 34 23.63 2.11 -9.96
CA PRO A 34 22.67 2.17 -8.87
C PRO A 34 21.31 2.69 -9.38
N GLY A 35 20.24 1.94 -9.14
CA GLY A 35 18.89 2.18 -9.67
C GLY A 35 18.55 1.53 -11.02
N ASP A 36 19.46 0.81 -11.67
CA ASP A 36 19.24 0.00 -12.91
C ASP A 36 18.81 -1.42 -12.50
N ILE A 37 17.52 -1.57 -12.18
CA ILE A 37 16.93 -2.76 -11.56
C ILE A 37 16.58 -3.82 -12.62
N ASP A 38 16.15 -3.39 -13.82
CA ASP A 38 15.82 -4.30 -14.92
C ASP A 38 17.06 -4.78 -15.72
N GLY A 39 18.17 -4.03 -15.65
CA GLY A 39 19.44 -4.37 -16.27
C GLY A 39 19.60 -3.90 -17.72
N ASP A 40 18.75 -3.00 -18.23
CA ASP A 40 18.88 -2.45 -19.59
C ASP A 40 20.03 -1.43 -19.76
N GLY A 41 20.59 -0.93 -18.64
CA GLY A 41 21.70 0.03 -18.63
C GLY A 41 21.27 1.49 -18.53
N ASN A 42 20.00 1.77 -18.27
CA ASN A 42 19.46 3.08 -17.91
C ASN A 42 18.98 3.08 -16.44
N VAL A 43 18.54 4.23 -15.95
CA VAL A 43 17.86 4.35 -14.64
C VAL A 43 16.60 5.15 -14.91
N GLY A 44 15.45 4.50 -15.01
CA GLY A 44 14.22 5.06 -15.58
C GLY A 44 12.96 4.74 -14.77
N LEU A 45 11.79 5.09 -15.33
CA LEU A 45 10.53 4.85 -14.62
C LEU A 45 10.17 3.36 -14.51
N MET A 46 10.73 2.50 -15.36
CA MET A 46 10.55 1.04 -15.27
C MET A 46 11.10 0.51 -13.94
N ASP A 47 12.33 0.90 -13.59
CA ASP A 47 12.99 0.54 -12.34
C ASP A 47 12.19 1.02 -11.12
N ASN A 48 11.64 2.24 -11.19
CA ASN A 48 10.77 2.77 -10.13
C ASN A 48 9.51 1.92 -9.96
N VAL A 49 8.85 1.52 -11.05
CA VAL A 49 7.68 0.64 -10.99
C VAL A 49 8.06 -0.76 -10.48
N MET A 50 9.18 -1.33 -10.92
CA MET A 50 9.64 -2.64 -10.44
C MET A 50 9.98 -2.64 -8.94
N ALA A 51 10.63 -1.58 -8.43
CA ALA A 51 10.84 -1.40 -6.98
C ALA A 51 9.51 -1.34 -6.21
N LEU A 52 8.49 -0.64 -6.74
CA LEU A 52 7.17 -0.57 -6.12
C LEU A 52 6.37 -1.89 -6.27
N GLN A 53 6.55 -2.65 -7.35
CA GLN A 53 5.99 -3.99 -7.53
C GLN A 53 6.55 -4.97 -6.49
N ILE A 54 7.86 -4.98 -6.27
CA ILE A 54 8.52 -5.78 -5.21
C ILE A 54 7.92 -5.43 -3.84
N LEU A 55 7.76 -4.14 -3.53
CA LEU A 55 7.17 -3.68 -2.27
C LEU A 55 5.67 -3.97 -2.12
N ALA A 56 4.94 -4.09 -3.24
CA ALA A 56 3.57 -4.58 -3.29
C ALA A 56 3.48 -6.12 -3.29
N GLY A 57 4.59 -6.83 -3.08
CA GLY A 57 4.63 -8.30 -3.07
C GLY A 57 4.29 -8.94 -4.41
N ILE A 58 4.58 -8.25 -5.52
CA ILE A 58 4.43 -8.76 -6.88
C ILE A 58 5.77 -9.34 -7.33
N ASP A 59 5.77 -10.60 -7.76
CA ASP A 59 6.95 -11.26 -8.32
C ASP A 59 7.32 -10.66 -9.69
N VAL A 60 8.51 -10.07 -9.79
CA VAL A 60 9.09 -9.57 -11.05
C VAL A 60 10.06 -10.59 -11.65
N LEU A 61 10.17 -10.63 -12.98
CA LEU A 61 10.87 -11.71 -13.72
C LEU A 61 12.39 -11.74 -13.55
N TYR A 62 13.00 -10.62 -13.18
CA TYR A 62 14.43 -10.45 -12.95
C TYR A 62 14.64 -9.25 -12.02
N VAL A 63 15.69 -9.29 -11.20
CA VAL A 63 16.11 -8.20 -10.32
C VAL A 63 17.63 -8.11 -10.33
N ALA A 64 18.16 -6.95 -10.69
CA ALA A 64 19.56 -6.61 -10.47
C ALA A 64 19.77 -6.15 -9.02
N VAL A 65 20.12 -7.07 -8.09
CA VAL A 65 20.37 -6.70 -6.67
C VAL A 65 21.54 -5.71 -6.53
N ASP A 66 22.52 -5.75 -7.43
CA ASP A 66 23.62 -4.76 -7.51
C ASP A 66 23.15 -3.33 -7.89
N ALA A 67 21.83 -3.11 -8.10
CA ALA A 67 21.22 -1.79 -8.26
C ALA A 67 20.90 -1.09 -6.93
N ASP A 68 21.02 -1.77 -5.78
CA ASP A 68 20.92 -1.22 -4.42
C ASP A 68 21.65 0.13 -4.31
N VAL A 69 20.91 1.19 -3.97
CA VAL A 69 21.47 2.56 -3.92
C VAL A 69 22.00 2.94 -2.54
N ASN A 70 21.75 2.13 -1.51
CA ASN A 70 21.95 2.48 -0.11
C ASN A 70 22.96 1.57 0.63
N GLY A 71 23.13 0.33 0.18
CA GLY A 71 24.07 -0.66 0.69
C GLY A 71 23.50 -1.62 1.73
N ASP A 72 22.18 -1.75 1.86
CA ASP A 72 21.52 -2.71 2.76
C ASP A 72 21.35 -4.12 2.17
N GLY A 73 21.62 -4.29 0.87
CA GLY A 73 21.53 -5.56 0.13
C GLY A 73 20.16 -5.89 -0.45
N LYS A 74 19.24 -4.91 -0.53
CA LYS A 74 17.87 -5.10 -1.04
C LYS A 74 17.52 -4.13 -2.17
N ILE A 75 16.40 -4.42 -2.83
CA ILE A 75 15.70 -3.50 -3.73
C ILE A 75 14.35 -3.13 -3.13
N GLY A 76 14.15 -1.85 -2.82
CA GLY A 76 12.93 -1.34 -2.19
C GLY A 76 12.74 0.17 -2.35
N MET A 77 12.28 0.84 -1.29
CA MET A 77 11.80 2.22 -1.40
C MET A 77 12.94 3.24 -1.53
N ALA A 78 14.15 2.89 -1.08
CA ALA A 78 15.32 3.75 -1.25
C ALA A 78 15.65 3.92 -2.75
N GLU A 79 15.60 2.83 -3.50
CA GLU A 79 15.80 2.77 -4.94
C GLU A 79 14.65 3.52 -5.63
N ALA A 80 13.40 3.21 -5.29
CA ALA A 80 12.22 3.86 -5.85
C ALA A 80 12.27 5.40 -5.76
N ILE A 81 12.65 5.96 -4.60
CA ILE A 81 12.81 7.41 -4.38
C ILE A 81 14.04 7.95 -5.14
N TYR A 82 15.17 7.24 -5.10
CA TYR A 82 16.40 7.64 -5.78
C TYR A 82 16.20 7.81 -7.29
N ILE A 83 15.54 6.83 -7.92
CA ILE A 83 15.30 6.78 -9.38
C ILE A 83 14.53 8.02 -9.85
N LEU A 84 13.46 8.40 -9.12
CA LEU A 84 12.70 9.62 -9.42
C LEU A 84 13.55 10.89 -9.25
N GLN A 85 14.27 11.02 -8.13
CA GLN A 85 15.07 12.21 -7.83
C GLN A 85 16.34 12.37 -8.69
N MET A 86 16.87 11.26 -9.21
CA MET A 86 17.97 11.24 -10.19
C MET A 86 17.50 11.78 -11.54
N ASN A 87 16.38 11.26 -12.06
CA ASN A 87 15.85 11.65 -13.37
C ASN A 87 15.43 13.13 -13.44
N LEU A 88 14.86 13.69 -12.36
CA LEU A 88 14.54 15.12 -12.30
C LEU A 88 15.76 16.03 -12.07
N GLY A 89 16.96 15.48 -11.92
CA GLY A 89 18.19 16.26 -11.69
C GLY A 89 18.26 16.97 -10.32
N VAL A 90 17.37 16.61 -9.39
CA VAL A 90 17.37 17.09 -8.00
C VAL A 90 18.63 16.59 -7.29
N ARG A 91 19.05 15.35 -7.57
CA ARG A 91 20.34 14.79 -7.17
C ARG A 91 21.45 15.23 -8.14
N ARG A 92 22.61 15.67 -7.60
CA ARG A 92 23.84 15.96 -8.36
C ARG A 92 24.96 14.99 -7.96
N ALA A 93 25.77 14.57 -8.92
CA ALA A 93 26.86 13.59 -8.71
C ALA A 93 28.04 14.10 -7.84
N ASP A 94 28.10 15.39 -7.50
CA ASP A 94 29.28 16.04 -6.90
C ASP A 94 29.36 15.99 -5.36
N PHE A 95 28.52 15.18 -4.68
CA PHE A 95 28.32 15.29 -3.21
C PHE A 95 29.47 14.81 -2.31
N ASN A 96 30.55 14.28 -2.90
CA ASN A 96 31.68 13.68 -2.20
C ASN A 96 32.64 14.72 -1.55
N LYS A 97 32.12 15.59 -0.65
CA LYS A 97 32.91 16.42 0.31
C LYS A 97 32.18 17.28 1.36
N ARG A 98 30.84 17.31 1.48
CA ARG A 98 30.17 18.24 2.42
C ARG A 98 29.19 17.59 3.41
N SER A 99 29.75 16.95 4.43
CA SER A 99 29.06 16.72 5.71
C SER A 99 28.74 18.06 6.37
N VAL A 100 27.54 18.59 6.11
CA VAL A 100 27.03 19.77 6.82
C VAL A 100 26.54 19.30 8.19
N ASN A 101 27.06 19.88 9.26
CA ASN A 101 26.63 19.53 10.62
C ASN A 101 25.28 20.21 10.94
N ILE A 102 24.19 19.69 10.36
CA ILE A 102 22.83 20.14 10.66
C ILE A 102 22.52 19.80 12.13
N PRO A 103 22.06 20.75 12.96
CA PRO A 103 21.66 20.45 14.34
C PRO A 103 20.55 19.40 14.35
N LYS A 104 20.86 18.21 14.88
CA LYS A 104 20.02 17.00 14.78
C LYS A 104 18.80 17.05 15.71
N ALA A 105 17.93 18.01 15.48
CA ALA A 105 16.58 18.05 16.00
C ALA A 105 15.74 16.99 15.27
N TYR A 106 15.81 15.75 15.76
CA TYR A 106 14.83 14.71 15.40
C TYR A 106 13.42 15.31 15.57
N ARG A 107 12.71 15.52 14.46
CA ARG A 107 11.29 15.89 14.49
C ARG A 107 10.51 14.72 15.11
N ALA A 108 9.38 15.00 15.76
CA ALA A 108 8.53 13.93 16.25
C ALA A 108 8.06 13.06 15.08
N PHE A 109 7.95 11.75 15.28
CA PHE A 109 7.45 10.84 14.26
C PHE A 109 6.04 11.24 13.82
N SER A 110 5.81 11.34 12.52
CA SER A 110 4.49 11.62 11.98
C SER A 110 3.52 10.50 12.35
N GLN A 111 2.43 10.82 13.04
CA GLN A 111 1.40 9.84 13.39
C GLN A 111 0.53 9.58 12.15
N MET A 112 0.38 8.31 11.81
CA MET A 112 -0.54 7.88 10.75
C MET A 112 -1.91 7.54 11.34
N ALA A 113 -2.97 7.82 10.60
CA ALA A 113 -4.33 7.40 10.94
C ALA A 113 -5.11 7.04 9.67
N VAL A 114 -5.98 6.03 9.75
CA VAL A 114 -7.01 5.77 8.74
C VAL A 114 -8.33 6.38 9.23
N SER A 115 -9.06 7.07 8.35
CA SER A 115 -10.37 7.64 8.73
C SER A 115 -11.42 6.55 8.95
N SER A 116 -12.40 6.83 9.81
CA SER A 116 -13.66 6.06 9.83
C SER A 116 -14.61 6.51 8.73
N ALA A 117 -15.53 5.63 8.33
CA ALA A 117 -16.60 5.91 7.37
C ALA A 117 -17.86 5.07 7.71
N GLU A 118 -18.99 5.40 7.08
CA GLU A 118 -20.26 4.69 7.20
C GLU A 118 -20.77 4.39 5.78
N GLY A 119 -21.43 3.24 5.57
CA GLY A 119 -21.96 2.84 4.27
C GLY A 119 -22.86 1.61 4.33
N MET A 120 -23.54 1.30 3.21
CA MET A 120 -24.51 0.18 3.16
C MET A 120 -23.97 -1.01 2.34
N ALA A 121 -24.48 -2.21 2.62
CA ALA A 121 -24.12 -3.42 1.88
C ALA A 121 -24.43 -3.27 0.37
N GLY A 122 -23.43 -3.49 -0.48
CA GLY A 122 -23.50 -3.26 -1.94
C GLY A 122 -23.05 -1.88 -2.41
N GLU A 123 -22.75 -0.93 -1.52
CA GLU A 123 -22.27 0.41 -1.88
C GLU A 123 -20.72 0.52 -1.91
N GLN A 124 -20.22 1.61 -2.51
CA GLN A 124 -18.82 2.01 -2.39
C GLN A 124 -18.65 2.95 -1.18
N VAL A 125 -17.66 2.66 -0.34
CA VAL A 125 -17.23 3.48 0.79
C VAL A 125 -15.75 3.89 0.63
N SER A 126 -15.40 5.09 1.08
CA SER A 126 -14.03 5.62 0.97
C SER A 126 -13.45 5.92 2.35
N VAL A 127 -12.22 5.48 2.60
CA VAL A 127 -11.44 5.86 3.80
C VAL A 127 -10.11 6.48 3.40
N GLU A 128 -9.66 7.48 4.15
CA GLU A 128 -8.41 8.20 3.89
C GLU A 128 -7.29 7.74 4.81
N VAL A 129 -6.14 7.36 4.25
CA VAL A 129 -4.88 7.19 4.99
C VAL A 129 -4.22 8.55 5.13
N ARG A 130 -4.01 9.00 6.37
CA ARG A 130 -3.60 10.37 6.71
C ARG A 130 -2.37 10.39 7.63
N VAL A 131 -1.67 11.53 7.62
CA VAL A 131 -0.58 11.85 8.56
C VAL A 131 -0.75 13.25 9.15
N ASP A 132 -0.14 13.53 10.31
CA ASP A 132 -0.14 14.85 10.96
C ASP A 132 0.88 15.84 10.38
N ASP A 133 2.05 15.37 9.92
CA ASP A 133 2.97 16.10 9.05
C ASP A 133 3.54 15.19 7.95
N GLY A 134 3.18 15.47 6.69
CA GLY A 134 3.68 14.77 5.50
C GLY A 134 4.58 15.65 4.61
N TYR A 135 5.27 16.64 5.18
CA TYR A 135 6.26 17.46 4.46
C TYR A 135 7.48 16.63 4.02
N ASP A 136 8.15 15.94 4.96
CA ASP A 136 9.42 15.25 4.68
C ASP A 136 9.25 13.89 3.97
N ILE A 137 8.03 13.34 3.92
CA ILE A 137 7.72 11.99 3.39
C ILE A 137 7.86 11.98 1.86
N LEU A 138 8.54 10.96 1.32
CA LEU A 138 8.70 10.69 -0.11
C LEU A 138 8.28 9.29 -0.54
N GLY A 139 8.01 8.37 0.39
CA GLY A 139 7.51 7.03 0.06
C GLY A 139 6.68 6.43 1.18
N ALA A 140 5.81 5.49 0.83
CA ALA A 140 5.09 4.65 1.78
C ALA A 140 4.96 3.22 1.22
N ALA A 141 5.14 2.21 2.08
CA ALA A 141 4.95 0.80 1.72
C ALA A 141 4.36 0.02 2.90
N PHE A 142 3.13 -0.48 2.76
CA PHE A 142 2.42 -1.15 3.85
C PHE A 142 1.31 -2.07 3.35
N THR A 143 0.84 -2.95 4.24
CA THR A 143 -0.36 -3.76 4.02
C THR A 143 -1.54 -3.10 4.73
N VAL A 144 -2.64 -2.86 4.00
CA VAL A 144 -3.95 -2.53 4.57
C VAL A 144 -4.65 -3.84 4.87
N GLU A 145 -4.91 -4.10 6.15
CA GLU A 145 -5.60 -5.29 6.62
C GLU A 145 -7.10 -4.99 6.78
N TYR A 146 -7.94 -5.81 6.16
CA TYR A 146 -9.41 -5.73 6.18
C TYR A 146 -10.01 -7.13 5.99
N ASP A 147 -11.32 -7.27 6.24
CA ASP A 147 -12.06 -8.52 6.00
C ASP A 147 -12.35 -8.68 4.49
N ASP A 148 -11.63 -9.57 3.81
CA ASP A 148 -11.74 -9.83 2.36
C ASP A 148 -12.97 -10.67 1.96
N ALA A 149 -13.80 -11.07 2.93
CA ALA A 149 -15.15 -11.57 2.67
C ALA A 149 -16.23 -10.47 2.74
N VAL A 150 -15.89 -9.27 3.23
CA VAL A 150 -16.82 -8.14 3.42
C VAL A 150 -16.47 -6.95 2.52
N PHE A 151 -15.20 -6.73 2.21
CA PHE A 151 -14.74 -5.62 1.35
C PHE A 151 -13.89 -6.10 0.17
N GLN A 152 -14.06 -5.44 -0.98
CA GLN A 152 -13.13 -5.50 -2.12
C GLN A 152 -12.53 -4.11 -2.35
N LEU A 153 -11.22 -4.00 -2.57
CA LEU A 153 -10.55 -2.71 -2.82
C LEU A 153 -10.63 -2.34 -4.31
N ALA A 154 -11.59 -1.49 -4.68
CA ALA A 154 -11.82 -1.09 -6.07
C ALA A 154 -10.77 -0.12 -6.63
N SER A 155 -10.25 0.80 -5.81
CA SER A 155 -9.07 1.61 -6.18
C SER A 155 -8.32 2.17 -4.97
N VAL A 156 -7.06 2.53 -5.22
CA VAL A 156 -6.18 3.28 -4.32
C VAL A 156 -5.82 4.59 -5.02
N ASP A 157 -6.50 5.68 -4.66
CA ASP A 157 -6.28 6.99 -5.27
C ASP A 157 -5.25 7.78 -4.43
N SER A 158 -4.37 8.56 -5.07
CA SER A 158 -3.49 9.48 -4.34
C SER A 158 -3.19 10.76 -5.12
N ASN A 159 -3.45 11.91 -4.50
CA ASN A 159 -2.94 13.21 -4.94
C ASN A 159 -1.55 13.54 -4.34
N PHE A 160 -1.12 12.81 -3.31
CA PHE A 160 0.10 13.08 -2.56
C PHE A 160 1.34 12.41 -3.16
N PHE A 161 1.16 11.21 -3.69
CA PHE A 161 2.11 10.47 -4.53
C PHE A 161 1.74 10.59 -6.01
N GLY A 162 1.33 11.79 -6.45
CA GLY A 162 0.62 12.03 -7.71
C GLY A 162 1.31 11.53 -8.99
N THR A 163 0.56 11.51 -10.11
CA THR A 163 0.98 10.96 -11.41
C THR A 163 2.39 11.37 -11.85
N PHE A 164 3.06 10.54 -12.66
CA PHE A 164 4.37 10.83 -13.23
C PHE A 164 4.41 12.21 -13.92
N ALA A 165 3.36 12.55 -14.68
CA ALA A 165 3.20 13.87 -15.28
C ALA A 165 3.11 15.02 -14.27
N SER A 166 2.45 14.82 -13.11
CA SER A 166 2.38 15.84 -12.05
C SER A 166 3.71 16.06 -11.32
N GLN A 167 4.60 15.06 -11.33
CA GLN A 167 5.94 15.12 -10.74
C GLN A 167 7.02 15.58 -11.73
N GLY A 168 6.68 15.85 -12.99
CA GLY A 168 7.58 16.41 -14.00
C GLY A 168 8.21 15.40 -14.96
N PHE A 169 7.65 14.19 -15.09
CA PHE A 169 8.07 13.19 -16.07
C PHE A 169 7.17 13.18 -17.32
N ASP A 170 7.71 12.84 -18.49
CA ASP A 170 7.03 13.02 -19.78
C ASP A 170 5.94 11.97 -20.13
N SER A 171 5.85 10.83 -19.42
CA SER A 171 4.84 9.79 -19.69
C SER A 171 4.55 8.87 -18.52
N SER A 172 3.58 7.97 -18.72
CA SER A 172 3.41 6.73 -17.97
C SER A 172 4.36 5.62 -18.43
N VAL A 173 4.42 4.52 -17.69
CA VAL A 173 5.27 3.34 -17.96
C VAL A 173 4.53 2.05 -17.57
N ASP A 174 4.62 1.01 -18.39
CA ASP A 174 3.99 -0.32 -18.18
C ASP A 174 2.51 -0.33 -17.72
N GLY A 175 1.74 0.68 -18.12
CA GLY A 175 0.33 0.85 -17.70
C GLY A 175 0.12 1.63 -16.40
N TYR A 176 1.19 2.02 -15.70
CA TYR A 176 1.17 2.88 -14.52
C TYR A 176 1.33 4.36 -14.93
N ASP A 177 0.27 5.14 -14.75
CA ASP A 177 0.30 6.61 -14.89
C ASP A 177 0.92 7.32 -13.66
N GLN A 178 1.25 6.56 -12.61
CA GLN A 178 1.61 7.06 -11.30
C GLN A 178 2.61 6.11 -10.61
N PRO A 179 3.59 6.61 -9.83
CA PRO A 179 4.44 5.79 -8.96
C PRO A 179 3.66 5.29 -7.73
N LEU A 180 2.65 4.47 -7.98
CA LEU A 180 1.75 3.85 -7.02
C LEU A 180 1.37 2.46 -7.55
N VAL A 181 1.64 1.44 -6.75
CA VAL A 181 1.34 0.03 -7.06
C VAL A 181 0.56 -0.55 -5.86
N PHE A 182 -0.47 -1.34 -6.13
CA PHE A 182 -1.15 -2.11 -5.09
C PHE A 182 -1.51 -3.52 -5.58
N ASN A 183 -1.72 -4.43 -4.64
CA ASN A 183 -1.92 -5.86 -4.88
C ASN A 183 -2.83 -6.45 -3.78
N GLU A 184 -4.03 -6.93 -4.16
CA GLU A 184 -4.93 -7.63 -3.24
C GLU A 184 -4.45 -9.07 -3.01
N VAL A 185 -4.21 -9.44 -1.75
CA VAL A 185 -3.76 -10.76 -1.32
C VAL A 185 -4.76 -11.32 -0.32
N SER A 186 -5.55 -12.30 -0.76
CA SER A 186 -6.63 -12.89 0.06
C SER A 186 -6.11 -13.43 1.40
N GLY A 187 -6.87 -13.18 2.47
CA GLY A 187 -6.48 -13.44 3.85
C GLY A 187 -5.38 -12.51 4.42
N LYS A 188 -4.96 -11.47 3.69
CA LYS A 188 -4.07 -10.40 4.18
C LYS A 188 -4.61 -8.98 3.95
N GLY A 189 -5.51 -8.79 2.97
CA GLY A 189 -5.96 -7.48 2.53
C GLY A 189 -5.15 -7.00 1.32
N ALA A 190 -4.68 -5.75 1.30
CA ALA A 190 -3.99 -5.18 0.14
C ALA A 190 -2.61 -4.60 0.49
N LEU A 191 -1.57 -5.04 -0.23
CA LEU A 191 -0.24 -4.45 -0.17
C LEU A 191 -0.23 -3.20 -1.06
N ILE A 192 0.25 -2.06 -0.55
CA ILE A 192 0.31 -0.77 -1.25
C ILE A 192 1.73 -0.22 -1.13
N ALA A 193 2.31 0.21 -2.25
CA ALA A 193 3.59 0.90 -2.30
C ALA A 193 3.51 2.12 -3.24
N ALA A 194 3.97 3.28 -2.77
CA ALA A 194 4.02 4.50 -3.59
C ALA A 194 5.21 5.40 -3.25
N ALA A 195 5.70 6.14 -4.26
CA ALA A 195 6.86 7.02 -4.15
C ALA A 195 6.62 8.40 -4.78
N ARG A 196 7.42 9.39 -4.39
CA ARG A 196 7.47 10.71 -5.06
C ARG A 196 8.86 11.33 -4.96
N ALA A 197 9.18 12.23 -5.89
CA ALA A 197 10.44 12.97 -5.85
C ALA A 197 10.45 14.10 -4.80
N GLU A 198 9.36 14.86 -4.72
CA GLU A 198 9.12 15.99 -3.81
C GLU A 198 7.61 16.11 -3.51
N GLY A 199 7.23 16.84 -2.45
CA GLY A 199 5.83 17.20 -2.21
C GLY A 199 5.54 17.67 -0.79
N SER A 200 4.25 17.83 -0.47
CA SER A 200 3.75 18.07 0.89
C SER A 200 2.25 17.74 0.96
N GLY A 201 1.70 17.56 2.16
CA GLY A 201 0.29 17.26 2.38
C GLY A 201 0.07 16.30 3.55
N ASN A 202 -1.18 15.93 3.78
CA ASN A 202 -1.60 15.16 4.97
C ASN A 202 -2.55 13.99 4.66
N VAL A 203 -2.93 13.79 3.39
CA VAL A 203 -3.72 12.64 2.91
C VAL A 203 -2.80 11.87 1.97
N LEU A 204 -2.35 10.69 2.38
CA LEU A 204 -1.45 9.85 1.60
C LEU A 204 -2.22 9.10 0.51
N PHE A 205 -3.37 8.53 0.86
CA PHE A 205 -4.22 7.71 -0.02
C PHE A 205 -5.69 7.87 0.32
N THR A 206 -6.56 7.71 -0.68
CA THR A 206 -7.98 7.40 -0.51
C THR A 206 -8.20 5.96 -0.98
N LEU A 207 -8.66 5.09 -0.08
CA LEU A 207 -8.95 3.69 -0.35
C LEU A 207 -10.44 3.56 -0.61
N ASN A 208 -10.82 3.08 -1.79
CA ASN A 208 -12.21 2.92 -2.20
C ASN A 208 -12.59 1.44 -2.13
N PHE A 209 -13.41 1.08 -1.16
CA PHE A 209 -13.90 -0.28 -0.96
C PHE A 209 -15.33 -0.45 -1.49
N ILE A 210 -15.62 -1.56 -2.14
CA ILE A 210 -16.99 -2.04 -2.34
C ILE A 210 -17.35 -2.92 -1.15
N ILE A 211 -18.49 -2.63 -0.52
CA ILE A 211 -19.07 -3.45 0.54
C ILE A 211 -19.86 -4.61 -0.10
N ALA A 212 -19.62 -5.85 0.33
CA ALA A 212 -20.28 -7.02 -0.23
C ALA A 212 -21.82 -6.96 -0.10
N GLU A 213 -22.53 -7.47 -1.11
CA GLU A 213 -24.00 -7.65 -1.03
C GLU A 213 -24.36 -8.60 0.13
N GLY A 214 -25.16 -8.12 1.08
CA GLY A 214 -25.52 -8.89 2.27
C GLY A 214 -24.44 -8.97 3.35
N ALA A 215 -23.43 -8.09 3.32
CA ALA A 215 -22.57 -7.83 4.46
C ALA A 215 -23.41 -7.52 5.72
N ALA A 216 -22.96 -8.03 6.88
CA ALA A 216 -23.67 -7.83 8.13
C ALA A 216 -23.48 -6.41 8.68
N GLU A 217 -24.44 -5.92 9.46
CA GLU A 217 -24.26 -4.67 10.20
C GLU A 217 -23.22 -4.81 11.30
N GLY A 218 -22.38 -3.78 11.46
CA GLY A 218 -21.37 -3.73 12.50
C GLY A 218 -20.19 -2.83 12.17
N ASP A 219 -19.28 -2.71 13.12
CA ASP A 219 -18.02 -1.99 12.99
C ASP A 219 -16.92 -2.92 12.48
N TYR A 220 -16.35 -2.60 11.33
CA TYR A 220 -15.25 -3.34 10.71
C TYR A 220 -13.96 -2.52 10.74
N ASP A 221 -12.90 -3.11 11.28
CA ASP A 221 -11.60 -2.45 11.37
C ASP A 221 -10.88 -2.42 10.02
N ILE A 222 -10.33 -1.25 9.67
CA ILE A 222 -9.36 -1.08 8.60
C ILE A 222 -8.02 -0.74 9.25
N ASN A 223 -7.10 -1.70 9.28
CA ASN A 223 -5.79 -1.56 9.93
C ASN A 223 -4.66 -1.38 8.89
N ILE A 224 -3.51 -0.89 9.34
CA ILE A 224 -2.28 -0.82 8.54
C ILE A 224 -1.15 -1.51 9.29
N ALA A 225 -0.46 -2.40 8.59
CA ALA A 225 0.70 -3.15 9.08
C ALA A 225 1.91 -2.99 8.14
N PRO A 226 3.15 -3.15 8.64
CA PRO A 226 4.33 -3.39 7.82
C PRO A 226 4.09 -4.48 6.77
N THR A 227 4.53 -4.27 5.54
CA THR A 227 4.47 -5.35 4.54
C THR A 227 5.52 -6.41 4.88
N VAL A 228 5.11 -7.68 4.94
CA VAL A 228 6.04 -8.80 5.10
C VAL A 228 6.41 -9.35 3.73
N LEU A 229 7.64 -9.07 3.29
CA LEU A 229 8.20 -9.51 2.01
C LEU A 229 9.13 -10.72 2.20
N ASN A 230 9.13 -11.62 1.22
CA ASN A 230 9.97 -12.82 1.22
C ASN A 230 10.66 -13.09 -0.14
N ASN A 231 10.74 -12.08 -1.00
CA ASN A 231 11.39 -12.16 -2.30
C ASN A 231 12.93 -12.17 -2.13
N ALA A 232 13.52 -13.36 -2.19
CA ALA A 232 14.96 -13.58 -2.07
C ALA A 232 15.76 -13.00 -3.25
N ASP A 233 15.17 -12.93 -4.45
CA ASP A 233 15.81 -12.33 -5.62
C ASP A 233 15.87 -10.79 -5.53
N ALA A 234 15.08 -10.18 -4.63
CA ALA A 234 15.16 -8.76 -4.24
C ALA A 234 15.86 -8.53 -2.88
N GLY A 235 16.52 -9.54 -2.32
CA GLY A 235 17.34 -9.44 -1.10
C GLY A 235 16.61 -9.66 0.23
N TYR A 236 15.31 -9.97 0.22
CA TYR A 236 14.52 -10.20 1.45
C TYR A 236 14.65 -11.64 1.99
N SER A 237 14.47 -11.81 3.30
CA SER A 237 14.48 -13.12 3.94
C SER A 237 13.38 -14.06 3.38
N PRO A 238 13.70 -15.30 2.95
CA PRO A 238 12.68 -16.29 2.56
C PRO A 238 11.68 -16.65 3.67
N GLU A 239 12.01 -16.38 4.94
CA GLU A 239 11.14 -16.58 6.10
C GLU A 239 10.15 -15.42 6.33
N GLY A 240 10.31 -14.30 5.59
CA GLY A 240 9.57 -13.05 5.77
C GLY A 240 10.40 -11.98 6.49
N GLU A 241 10.29 -10.73 6.03
CA GLU A 241 10.92 -9.55 6.63
C GLU A 241 9.97 -8.33 6.50
N GLU A 242 9.81 -7.56 7.58
CA GLU A 242 8.92 -6.38 7.65
C GLU A 242 9.55 -5.14 6.99
N THR A 243 8.78 -4.40 6.20
CA THR A 243 9.16 -3.08 5.65
C THR A 243 8.89 -1.94 6.64
N ASP A 244 9.61 -0.83 6.52
CA ASP A 244 9.15 0.43 7.12
C ASP A 244 7.86 0.91 6.42
N ILE A 245 6.96 1.56 7.17
CA ILE A 245 5.69 2.07 6.63
C ILE A 245 5.90 3.40 5.86
N LEU A 246 6.85 4.25 6.28
CA LEU A 246 7.07 5.61 5.74
C LEU A 246 8.55 5.93 5.52
N TYR A 247 8.83 6.54 4.37
CA TYR A 247 10.17 6.87 3.87
C TYR A 247 10.24 8.35 3.45
N GLY A 248 11.44 8.96 3.44
CA GLY A 248 11.58 10.38 3.10
C GLY A 248 12.99 10.92 3.29
N THR A 249 13.13 12.21 3.63
CA THR A 249 14.44 12.87 3.83
C THR A 249 14.67 13.30 5.28
N GLY A 250 15.40 12.49 6.06
CA GLY A 250 15.98 12.95 7.33
C GLY A 250 17.05 14.05 7.16
N ASP A 251 17.71 14.06 6.01
CA ASP A 251 18.55 15.14 5.46
C ASP A 251 18.44 15.05 3.93
N PRO A 252 18.24 16.15 3.17
CA PRO A 252 18.14 16.12 1.71
C PRO A 252 19.48 15.84 0.98
N HIS A 253 20.57 15.53 1.68
CA HIS A 253 21.89 15.31 1.08
C HIS A 253 22.49 13.90 1.26
N ASP A 254 21.85 13.01 2.02
CA ASP A 254 22.19 11.58 2.09
C ASP A 254 21.24 10.74 1.21
N TYR A 255 21.62 9.49 0.91
CA TYR A 255 20.74 8.48 0.31
C TYR A 255 19.49 8.29 1.18
N PRO A 256 18.28 8.16 0.59
CA PRO A 256 17.01 8.56 1.22
C PRO A 256 16.86 8.02 2.65
N VAL A 257 17.16 8.90 3.60
CA VAL A 257 17.36 8.50 5.00
C VAL A 257 16.01 8.15 5.60
N LEU A 258 15.86 6.89 6.01
CA LEU A 258 14.70 6.37 6.77
C LEU A 258 14.27 7.40 7.83
N LEU A 259 13.15 8.08 7.57
CA LEU A 259 12.64 9.14 8.44
C LEU A 259 12.25 8.59 9.81
N SER A 260 11.61 7.43 9.76
CA SER A 260 10.98 6.79 10.89
C SER A 260 10.79 5.32 10.53
N HIS A 261 11.24 4.43 11.42
CA HIS A 261 10.58 3.14 11.55
C HIS A 261 9.23 3.41 12.20
N THR A 262 8.24 3.83 11.40
CA THR A 262 6.85 4.04 11.82
C THR A 262 6.24 2.67 12.09
N ALA A 263 6.52 2.12 13.26
CA ALA A 263 6.05 0.81 13.67
C ALA A 263 4.52 0.75 13.70
N ALA A 264 3.94 -0.42 13.40
CA ALA A 264 2.48 -0.64 13.35
C ALA A 264 1.72 0.00 14.53
N SER A 265 2.27 -0.12 15.75
CA SER A 265 1.70 0.43 16.99
C SER A 265 1.63 1.97 17.08
N SER A 266 2.07 2.69 16.05
CA SER A 266 1.94 4.14 15.90
C SER A 266 0.89 4.57 14.87
N VAL A 267 0.25 3.62 14.18
CA VAL A 267 -0.88 3.88 13.29
C VAL A 267 -2.20 3.78 14.05
N THR A 268 -3.07 4.77 13.89
CA THR A 268 -4.45 4.70 14.37
C THR A 268 -5.33 4.02 13.31
N LYS A 269 -5.83 2.81 13.60
CA LYS A 269 -6.78 2.11 12.73
C LYS A 269 -8.06 2.92 12.47
N GLY A 270 -8.64 2.70 11.30
CA GLY A 270 -9.96 3.22 10.92
C GLY A 270 -11.05 2.18 11.18
N THR A 271 -12.30 2.61 11.00
CA THR A 271 -13.48 1.73 11.12
C THR A 271 -14.49 2.07 10.04
N VAL A 272 -14.94 1.08 9.28
CA VAL A 272 -16.12 1.20 8.43
C VAL A 272 -17.31 0.60 9.18
N THR A 273 -18.29 1.44 9.51
CA THR A 273 -19.55 1.00 10.11
C THR A 273 -20.54 0.67 8.99
N ILE A 274 -20.95 -0.60 8.90
CA ILE A 274 -21.96 -1.06 7.93
C ILE A 274 -23.35 -0.91 8.56
N VAL A 275 -24.24 -0.22 7.85
CA VAL A 275 -25.63 0.04 8.28
C VAL A 275 -26.64 -0.42 7.23
N SER A 276 -27.82 -0.88 7.67
CA SER A 276 -28.94 -1.12 6.75
C SER A 276 -29.57 0.20 6.27
N PRO A 277 -30.10 0.25 5.02
CA PRO A 277 -30.86 1.40 4.53
C PRO A 277 -32.11 1.65 5.35
N VAL A 278 -32.44 2.93 5.59
CA VAL A 278 -33.70 3.32 6.26
C VAL A 278 -34.90 2.98 5.38
N ILE A 279 -35.61 1.92 5.76
CA ILE A 279 -36.90 1.58 5.15
C ILE A 279 -37.97 2.46 5.83
N LYS A 280 -38.57 3.39 5.07
CA LYS A 280 -39.71 4.20 5.54
C LYS A 280 -40.85 3.26 5.96
N GLY A 281 -41.30 3.36 7.20
CA GLY A 281 -42.30 2.50 7.81
C GLY A 281 -41.76 1.30 8.59
N ASP A 282 -40.48 0.92 8.44
CA ASP A 282 -39.80 -0.06 9.31
C ASP A 282 -39.25 0.69 10.53
N VAL A 283 -40.10 0.82 11.54
CA VAL A 283 -39.84 1.61 12.75
C VAL A 283 -39.25 0.72 13.84
N ASN A 284 -39.56 -0.59 13.84
CA ASN A 284 -39.00 -1.54 14.79
C ASN A 284 -37.63 -2.12 14.34
N ARG A 285 -37.26 -1.96 13.06
CA ARG A 285 -36.03 -2.43 12.42
C ARG A 285 -35.93 -3.96 12.28
N ASP A 286 -37.05 -4.63 11.99
CA ASP A 286 -37.12 -6.07 11.71
C ASP A 286 -37.03 -6.45 10.23
N GLY A 287 -37.03 -5.46 9.32
CA GLY A 287 -36.96 -5.63 7.87
C GLY A 287 -38.32 -5.82 7.19
N SER A 288 -39.41 -5.75 7.96
CA SER A 288 -40.79 -5.73 7.46
C SER A 288 -41.41 -4.32 7.59
N ILE A 289 -42.61 -4.15 7.06
CA ILE A 289 -43.48 -3.00 7.39
C ILE A 289 -44.82 -3.61 7.81
N ASP A 290 -45.10 -3.66 9.11
CA ASP A 290 -46.31 -4.30 9.65
C ASP A 290 -46.90 -3.58 10.89
N ILE A 291 -47.86 -4.23 11.56
CA ILE A 291 -48.56 -3.64 12.71
C ILE A 291 -47.65 -3.41 13.94
N ASN A 292 -46.47 -4.04 14.00
CA ASN A 292 -45.49 -3.83 15.06
C ASN A 292 -44.83 -2.46 14.96
N ASP A 293 -44.60 -1.95 13.74
CA ASP A 293 -44.12 -0.59 13.52
C ASP A 293 -45.12 0.45 13.98
N VAL A 294 -46.41 0.21 13.72
CA VAL A 294 -47.50 1.05 14.23
C VAL A 294 -47.49 1.09 15.77
N PHE A 295 -47.12 0.00 16.45
CA PHE A 295 -46.94 0.02 17.91
C PHE A 295 -45.71 0.85 18.35
N SER A 296 -44.60 0.83 17.60
CA SER A 296 -43.45 1.72 17.86
C SER A 296 -43.83 3.20 17.68
N VAL A 297 -44.49 3.56 16.58
CA VAL A 297 -45.01 4.92 16.33
C VAL A 297 -45.96 5.37 17.44
N ILE A 298 -46.84 4.48 17.91
CA ILE A 298 -47.73 4.74 19.06
C ILE A 298 -46.94 5.06 20.33
N ASN A 299 -45.87 4.32 20.65
CA ASN A 299 -45.06 4.56 21.84
C ASN A 299 -44.39 5.96 21.81
N ILE A 300 -43.87 6.36 20.64
CA ILE A 300 -43.26 7.67 20.42
C ILE A 300 -44.29 8.79 20.61
N ILE A 301 -45.47 8.66 19.99
CA ILE A 301 -46.58 9.63 20.13
C ILE A 301 -47.08 9.75 21.58
N PHE A 302 -46.97 8.70 22.39
CA PHE A 302 -47.27 8.74 23.82
C PHE A 302 -46.12 9.25 24.71
N GLY A 303 -44.99 9.67 24.12
CA GLY A 303 -43.90 10.36 24.82
C GLY A 303 -42.65 9.52 25.09
N ALA A 304 -42.40 8.46 24.31
CA ALA A 304 -41.05 7.92 24.20
C ALA A 304 -40.19 8.84 23.33
N GLU A 305 -38.95 9.14 23.77
CA GLU A 305 -37.98 9.89 22.97
C GLU A 305 -37.48 8.99 21.82
N PRO A 306 -37.69 9.36 20.54
CA PRO A 306 -37.31 8.52 19.41
C PRO A 306 -35.82 8.55 19.14
N THR A 307 -35.27 7.41 18.68
CA THR A 307 -33.92 7.31 18.13
C THR A 307 -33.80 8.03 16.77
N GLY A 308 -32.57 8.23 16.29
CA GLY A 308 -32.33 8.76 14.95
C GLY A 308 -32.86 7.87 13.82
N TRP A 309 -32.93 6.54 14.05
CA TRP A 309 -33.60 5.61 13.13
C TRP A 309 -35.10 5.86 13.10
N GLU A 310 -35.76 5.83 14.26
CA GLU A 310 -37.21 6.04 14.37
C GLU A 310 -37.62 7.41 13.82
N LEU A 311 -36.86 8.47 14.08
CA LEU A 311 -37.07 9.79 13.44
C LEU A 311 -37.00 9.75 11.92
N SER A 312 -36.17 8.88 11.33
CA SER A 312 -35.97 8.79 9.89
C SER A 312 -36.98 7.85 9.21
N SER A 313 -37.37 6.75 9.88
CA SER A 313 -38.29 5.74 9.34
C SER A 313 -39.77 5.99 9.67
N ALA A 314 -40.10 6.65 10.80
CA ALA A 314 -41.47 6.91 11.23
C ALA A 314 -42.02 8.31 10.86
N ASP A 315 -41.17 9.23 10.40
CA ASP A 315 -41.61 10.47 9.76
C ASP A 315 -41.97 10.15 8.31
N MET A 316 -43.27 9.96 8.04
CA MET A 316 -43.77 9.42 6.78
C MET A 316 -44.13 10.50 5.76
N ASP A 317 -44.34 11.75 6.19
CA ASP A 317 -44.58 12.90 5.31
C ASP A 317 -43.41 13.90 5.23
N GLU A 318 -42.35 13.67 6.01
CA GLU A 318 -41.10 14.45 6.07
C GLU A 318 -41.31 15.89 6.61
N ASP A 319 -42.31 16.09 7.48
CA ASP A 319 -42.56 17.37 8.17
C ASP A 319 -41.73 17.56 9.47
N GLY A 320 -40.93 16.56 9.85
CA GLY A 320 -40.01 16.59 10.99
C GLY A 320 -40.64 16.23 12.33
N LYS A 321 -41.85 15.64 12.35
CA LYS A 321 -42.59 15.31 13.59
C LYS A 321 -43.41 14.02 13.45
N ILE A 322 -42.91 12.92 14.02
CA ILE A 322 -43.69 11.68 14.19
C ILE A 322 -45.00 11.98 14.93
N ASN A 323 -46.13 11.81 14.24
CA ASN A 323 -47.46 12.12 14.74
C ASN A 323 -48.54 11.17 14.18
N VAL A 324 -49.81 11.43 14.50
CA VAL A 324 -50.93 10.58 14.10
C VAL A 324 -51.11 10.52 12.58
N LYS A 325 -50.66 11.55 11.83
CA LYS A 325 -50.66 11.53 10.36
C LYS A 325 -49.76 10.42 9.82
N ASP A 326 -48.56 10.27 10.37
CA ASP A 326 -47.58 9.27 9.95
C ASP A 326 -48.07 7.86 10.24
N MET A 327 -48.66 7.66 11.43
CA MET A 327 -49.31 6.42 11.81
C MET A 327 -50.40 6.01 10.81
N LEU A 328 -51.19 6.97 10.30
CA LEU A 328 -52.20 6.71 9.28
C LEU A 328 -51.58 6.36 7.92
N MET A 329 -50.54 7.09 7.49
CA MET A 329 -49.83 6.79 6.24
C MET A 329 -49.13 5.42 6.27
N LEU A 330 -48.58 5.02 7.43
CA LEU A 330 -48.03 3.69 7.67
C LEU A 330 -49.12 2.61 7.60
N ILE A 331 -50.28 2.85 8.23
CA ILE A 331 -51.45 1.96 8.13
C ILE A 331 -51.94 1.82 6.68
N ASP A 332 -52.00 2.91 5.92
CA ASP A 332 -52.42 2.90 4.51
C ASP A 332 -51.43 2.08 3.64
N ILE A 333 -50.12 2.13 3.92
CA ILE A 333 -49.11 1.27 3.28
C ILE A 333 -49.31 -0.21 3.64
N ILE A 334 -49.51 -0.53 4.92
CA ILE A 334 -49.69 -1.92 5.41
C ILE A 334 -50.93 -2.58 4.79
N PHE A 335 -52.00 -1.81 4.54
CA PHE A 335 -53.24 -2.33 3.93
C PHE A 335 -53.34 -2.11 2.41
N GLY A 336 -52.45 -1.33 1.80
CA GLY A 336 -52.42 -1.05 0.36
C GLY A 336 -53.60 -0.21 -0.14
N LEU A 337 -53.88 0.91 0.54
CA LEU A 337 -55.05 1.79 0.33
C LEU A 337 -54.81 2.97 -0.63
#